data_AF-A0A1H8YM89-F1
#
_entry.id   AF-A0A1H8YM89-F1
#
_cell.length_a   1.000
_cell.length_b   1.000
_cell.length_c   1.000
_cell.angle_alpha   90.00
_cell.angle_beta   90.00
_cell.angle_gamma   90.00
#
_symmetry.space_group_name_H-M   'P 1'
#
loop_
_entity.id
_entity.type
_entity.pdbx_description
1 polymer ?
#
loop_
_entity_poly.entity_id
_entity_poly.type
_entity_poly.pdbx_seq_one_letter_code
_entity_poly.pdbx_strand_id
1 'polypeptide(L)'
;MRLAVGVVGGAPDVGDRQVRLDVLFTDAGVRIDLGSRTIAERQPEEPMADVLARVMTRMIDNATGDDQANGLSALRARLVMSTPILMARMLHRLLAAQTELADALHRAYPTELDEVAAAAVIGAMTGAVSAAALASHARGDDPEGVRAAMIRATEIALPRQ
;
A
#
# COMPACT_ATOMS: atom_id res chain seq x y z
N MET A 1 -39.26 49.33 7.74
CA MET A 1 -38.60 48.21 8.44
C MET A 1 -38.50 47.04 7.44
N ARG A 2 -37.34 46.87 6.80
CA ARG A 2 -37.06 45.81 5.81
C ARG A 2 -36.38 44.65 6.52
N LEU A 3 -36.78 43.42 6.26
CA LEU A 3 -35.91 42.25 6.42
C LEU A 3 -36.20 41.25 5.30
N ALA A 4 -35.12 40.85 4.66
CA ALA A 4 -35.02 40.30 3.33
C ALA A 4 -35.07 38.76 3.34
N VAL A 5 -35.64 38.24 2.26
CA VAL A 5 -35.49 36.87 1.77
C VAL A 5 -34.03 36.65 1.35
N GLY A 6 -33.45 35.52 1.76
CA GLY A 6 -32.11 35.10 1.37
C GLY A 6 -31.99 33.58 1.39
N VAL A 7 -32.43 32.93 0.32
CA VAL A 7 -32.04 31.57 -0.05
C VAL A 7 -30.67 31.66 -0.69
N VAL A 8 -29.65 31.00 -0.12
CA VAL A 8 -28.46 30.57 -0.87
C VAL A 8 -28.10 29.17 -0.41
N GLY A 9 -28.50 28.18 -1.22
CA GLY A 9 -27.89 26.87 -1.22
C GLY A 9 -26.48 27.00 -1.78
N GLY A 10 -25.47 26.88 -0.92
CA GLY A 10 -24.10 26.63 -1.33
C GLY A 10 -23.87 25.13 -1.42
N ALA A 11 -23.62 24.62 -2.62
CA ALA A 11 -23.13 23.25 -2.79
C ALA A 11 -21.86 23.07 -1.95
N PRO A 12 -21.69 21.97 -1.21
CA PRO A 12 -20.46 21.73 -0.48
C PRO A 12 -19.30 21.60 -1.48
N ASP A 13 -18.28 22.41 -1.24
CA ASP A 13 -17.05 22.53 -1.99
C ASP A 13 -16.42 21.15 -2.29
N VAL A 14 -16.21 20.88 -3.58
CA VAL A 14 -15.61 19.65 -4.09
C VAL A 14 -14.13 19.56 -3.68
N GLY A 15 -13.48 20.71 -3.41
CA GLY A 15 -12.10 20.78 -2.91
C GLY A 15 -11.92 20.20 -1.51
N ASP A 16 -12.83 20.52 -0.57
CA ASP A 16 -12.75 20.06 0.83
C ASP A 16 -12.99 18.55 1.00
N ARG A 17 -13.73 17.91 0.07
CA ARG A 17 -13.83 16.43 0.03
C ARG A 17 -12.52 15.80 -0.42
N GLN A 18 -11.85 16.37 -1.40
CA GLN A 18 -10.63 15.80 -1.97
C GLN A 18 -9.50 15.77 -0.91
N VAL A 19 -9.33 16.88 -0.17
CA VAL A 19 -8.30 17.03 0.88
C VAL A 19 -8.51 16.06 2.04
N ARG A 20 -9.77 15.79 2.42
CA ARG A 20 -10.08 14.84 3.51
C ARG A 20 -9.82 13.39 3.13
N LEU A 21 -9.94 13.08 1.84
CA LEU A 21 -9.66 11.76 1.31
C LEU A 21 -8.16 11.50 1.16
N ASP A 22 -7.36 12.52 0.82
CA ASP A 22 -5.89 12.40 0.77
C ASP A 22 -5.27 12.05 2.14
N VAL A 23 -5.92 12.46 3.23
CA VAL A 23 -5.59 12.08 4.62
C VAL A 23 -5.95 10.61 4.95
N LEU A 24 -6.84 9.98 4.17
CA LEU A 24 -7.18 8.54 4.33
C LEU A 24 -6.18 7.64 3.60
N PHE A 25 -5.51 8.14 2.57
CA PHE A 25 -4.60 7.37 1.70
C PHE A 25 -3.12 7.61 1.99
N THR A 26 -2.81 8.46 2.97
CA THR A 26 -1.42 8.89 3.29
C THR A 26 -0.50 7.71 3.59
N ASP A 27 -1.02 6.63 4.18
CA ASP A 27 -0.23 5.46 4.57
C ASP A 27 0.11 4.53 3.37
N ALA A 28 -0.83 4.31 2.46
CA ALA A 28 -0.59 3.45 1.28
C ALA A 28 0.41 4.08 0.28
N GLY A 29 0.39 5.40 0.11
CA GLY A 29 1.38 6.10 -0.73
C GLY A 29 2.79 6.05 -0.14
N VAL A 30 2.92 6.21 1.17
CA VAL A 30 4.21 6.19 1.88
C VAL A 30 4.91 4.83 1.74
N ARG A 31 4.17 3.72 1.80
CA ARG A 31 4.76 2.37 1.65
C ARG A 31 5.36 2.14 0.26
N ILE A 32 4.72 2.70 -0.76
CA ILE A 32 5.16 2.55 -2.15
C ILE A 32 6.39 3.41 -2.42
N ASP A 33 6.39 4.65 -1.95
CA ASP A 33 7.58 5.51 -1.98
C ASP A 33 8.75 4.84 -1.24
N LEU A 34 8.47 4.20 -0.09
CA LEU A 34 9.47 3.45 0.68
C LEU A 34 10.02 2.25 -0.09
N GLY A 35 9.16 1.51 -0.79
CA GLY A 35 9.56 0.40 -1.65
C GLY A 35 10.41 0.87 -2.83
N SER A 36 9.95 1.88 -3.57
CA SER A 36 10.65 2.45 -4.72
C SER A 36 12.04 2.99 -4.34
N ARG A 37 12.14 3.69 -3.20
CA ARG A 37 13.42 4.16 -2.66
C ARG A 37 14.34 3.00 -2.30
N THR A 38 13.81 1.97 -1.65
CA THR A 38 14.61 0.80 -1.25
C THR A 38 15.17 0.04 -2.45
N ILE A 39 14.43 -0.03 -3.57
CA ILE A 39 14.93 -0.59 -4.83
C ILE A 39 16.02 0.31 -5.43
N ALA A 40 15.82 1.63 -5.43
CA ALA A 40 16.78 2.59 -5.95
C ALA A 40 18.09 2.64 -5.14
N GLU A 41 18.02 2.34 -3.84
CA GLU A 41 19.16 2.30 -2.91
C GLU A 41 19.96 0.98 -2.95
N ARG A 42 19.63 0.04 -3.84
CA ARG A 42 20.34 -1.24 -3.93
C ARG A 42 21.84 -1.06 -4.17
N GLN A 43 22.64 -1.98 -3.65
CA GLN A 43 24.06 -2.03 -3.99
C GLN A 43 24.25 -2.61 -5.41
N PRO A 44 25.35 -2.26 -6.10
CA PRO A 44 25.76 -2.99 -7.29
C PRO A 44 25.89 -4.49 -6.97
N GLU A 45 25.42 -5.35 -7.88
CA GLU A 45 25.46 -6.81 -7.73
C GLU A 45 24.65 -7.40 -6.56
N GLU A 46 23.87 -6.57 -5.86
CA GLU A 46 23.00 -7.07 -4.79
C GLU A 46 21.93 -8.02 -5.33
N PRO A 47 21.77 -9.24 -4.77
CA PRO A 47 20.79 -10.20 -5.24
C PRO A 47 19.37 -9.62 -5.18
N MET A 48 18.60 -9.80 -6.26
CA MET A 48 17.22 -9.33 -6.34
C MET A 48 16.36 -9.82 -5.18
N ALA A 49 16.54 -11.08 -4.75
CA ALA A 49 15.78 -11.65 -3.64
C ALA A 49 16.01 -10.89 -2.32
N ASP A 50 17.24 -10.44 -2.06
CA ASP A 50 17.59 -9.71 -0.84
C ASP A 50 16.99 -8.29 -0.86
N VAL A 51 17.03 -7.62 -2.02
CA VAL A 51 16.38 -6.31 -2.20
C VAL A 51 14.87 -6.42 -2.01
N LEU A 52 14.24 -7.41 -2.63
CA LEU A 52 12.80 -7.65 -2.51
C LEU A 52 12.38 -8.00 -1.07
N ALA A 53 13.16 -8.83 -0.37
CA ALA A 53 12.93 -9.13 1.05
C ALA A 53 13.00 -7.87 1.91
N ARG A 54 13.99 -7.00 1.66
CA ARG A 54 14.15 -5.72 2.37
C ARG A 54 13.02 -4.75 2.06
N VAL A 55 12.60 -4.63 0.79
CA VAL A 55 11.45 -3.82 0.37
C VAL A 55 10.20 -4.22 1.15
N MET A 56 9.84 -5.51 1.16
CA MET A 56 8.63 -5.96 1.84
C MET A 56 8.74 -5.79 3.34
N THR A 57 9.89 -6.11 3.94
CA THR A 57 10.08 -5.94 5.38
C THR A 57 9.86 -4.48 5.79
N ARG A 58 10.44 -3.53 5.06
CA ARG A 58 10.23 -2.09 5.31
C ARG A 58 8.77 -1.67 5.14
N MET A 59 8.09 -2.15 4.10
CA MET A 59 6.67 -1.86 3.86
C MET A 59 5.76 -2.46 4.94
N ILE A 60 6.07 -3.68 5.40
CA ILE A 60 5.36 -4.37 6.49
C ILE A 60 5.57 -3.62 7.80
N ASP A 61 6.82 -3.28 8.14
CA ASP A 61 7.13 -2.56 9.37
C ASP A 61 6.44 -1.20 9.44
N ASN A 62 6.43 -0.47 8.31
CA ASN A 62 5.66 0.77 8.19
C ASN A 62 4.15 0.53 8.36
N ALA A 63 3.63 -0.57 7.80
CA ALA A 63 2.22 -0.94 7.91
C ALA A 63 1.77 -1.35 9.31
N THR A 64 2.66 -1.98 10.06
CA THR A 64 2.40 -2.47 11.42
C THR A 64 2.83 -1.49 12.51
N GLY A 65 3.50 -0.40 12.14
CA GLY A 65 3.95 0.68 13.04
C GLY A 65 2.82 1.58 13.57
N ASP A 66 3.21 2.75 14.09
CA ASP A 66 2.46 3.71 14.94
C ASP A 66 0.96 3.93 14.67
N ASP A 67 0.46 3.67 13.46
CA ASP A 67 -0.94 3.91 13.09
C ASP A 67 -1.90 2.87 13.72
N GLN A 68 -1.43 1.64 14.03
CA GLN A 68 -2.19 0.67 14.85
C GLN A 68 -2.35 1.11 16.31
N ALA A 69 -1.37 1.82 16.88
CA ALA A 69 -1.38 2.24 18.29
C ALA A 69 -2.50 3.25 18.59
N ASN A 70 -2.97 3.98 17.57
CA ASN A 70 -3.92 5.08 17.73
C ASN A 70 -5.36 4.73 17.30
N GLY A 71 -5.62 3.50 16.84
CA GLY A 71 -6.95 3.02 16.40
C GLY A 71 -7.53 3.71 15.14
N LEU A 72 -6.80 4.68 14.58
CA LEU A 72 -7.24 5.51 13.47
C LEU A 72 -7.21 4.73 12.15
N SER A 73 -6.25 3.83 11.96
CA SER A 73 -6.16 2.98 10.76
C SER A 73 -7.37 2.06 10.61
N ALA A 74 -7.91 1.53 11.72
CA ALA A 74 -9.11 0.68 11.70
C ALA A 74 -10.36 1.46 11.27
N LEU A 75 -10.50 2.71 11.73
CA LEU A 75 -11.59 3.60 11.33
C LEU A 75 -11.50 3.98 9.84
N ARG A 76 -10.30 4.31 9.35
CA ARG A 76 -10.05 4.62 7.93
C ARG A 76 -10.34 3.41 7.05
N ALA A 77 -9.86 2.22 7.44
CA ALA A 77 -10.11 0.98 6.72
C ALA A 77 -11.62 0.70 6.60
N ARG A 78 -12.38 0.85 7.70
CA ARG A 78 -13.85 0.70 7.67
C ARG A 78 -14.54 1.69 6.73
N LEU A 79 -14.07 2.94 6.67
CA LEU A 79 -14.66 3.99 5.84
C LEU A 79 -14.41 3.75 4.34
N VAL A 80 -13.21 3.31 3.98
CA VAL A 80 -12.85 2.93 2.60
C VAL A 80 -13.64 1.71 2.16
N MET A 81 -13.75 0.69 3.02
CA MET A 81 -14.45 -0.56 2.70
C MET A 81 -15.97 -0.41 2.62
N SER A 82 -16.56 0.58 3.32
CA SER A 82 -18.01 0.83 3.29
C SER A 82 -18.47 1.76 2.16
N THR A 83 -17.54 2.43 1.48
CA THR A 83 -17.86 3.44 0.47
C THR A 83 -17.32 3.01 -0.91
N PRO A 84 -18.18 2.57 -1.86
CA PRO A 84 -17.74 2.00 -3.13
C PRO A 84 -16.79 2.91 -3.95
N ILE A 85 -17.04 4.21 -3.97
CA ILE A 85 -16.19 5.16 -4.71
C ILE A 85 -14.80 5.31 -4.08
N LEU A 86 -14.68 5.13 -2.76
CA LEU A 86 -13.38 5.18 -2.07
C LEU A 86 -12.62 3.89 -2.28
N MET A 87 -13.31 2.75 -2.27
CA MET A 87 -12.73 1.46 -2.62
C MET A 87 -12.17 1.47 -4.05
N ALA A 88 -12.92 1.97 -5.03
CA ALA A 88 -12.44 2.08 -6.41
C ALA A 88 -11.18 2.95 -6.52
N ARG A 89 -11.19 4.13 -5.88
CA ARG A 89 -10.01 5.03 -5.85
C ARG A 89 -8.79 4.38 -5.18
N MET A 90 -8.99 3.68 -4.07
CA MET A 90 -7.93 2.92 -3.39
C MET A 90 -7.31 1.89 -4.34
N LEU A 91 -8.14 1.08 -4.99
CA LEU A 91 -7.68 0.05 -5.92
C LEU A 91 -6.91 0.65 -7.11
N HIS A 92 -7.38 1.75 -7.67
CA HIS A 92 -6.65 2.47 -8.72
C HIS A 92 -5.27 2.95 -8.24
N ARG A 93 -5.18 3.49 -7.03
CA ARG A 93 -3.91 3.93 -6.44
C ARG A 93 -2.96 2.75 -6.21
N LEU A 94 -3.48 1.62 -5.72
CA LEU A 94 -2.70 0.39 -5.51
C LEU A 94 -2.13 -0.17 -6.81
N LEU A 95 -2.93 -0.21 -7.88
CA LEU A 95 -2.46 -0.68 -9.19
C LEU A 95 -1.41 0.25 -9.81
N ALA A 96 -1.61 1.58 -9.71
CA ALA A 96 -0.61 2.54 -10.16
C ALA A 96 0.72 2.37 -9.42
N ALA A 97 0.65 2.14 -8.11
CA ALA A 97 1.80 1.89 -7.27
C ALA A 97 2.54 0.57 -7.59
N GLN A 98 1.81 -0.51 -7.87
CA GLN A 98 2.42 -1.77 -8.31
C GLN A 98 3.17 -1.59 -9.64
N THR A 99 2.62 -0.77 -10.54
CA THR A 99 3.27 -0.44 -11.81
C THR A 99 4.58 0.30 -11.57
N GLU A 100 4.58 1.31 -10.70
CA GLU A 100 5.78 2.08 -10.38
C GLU A 100 6.90 1.21 -9.76
N LEU A 101 6.55 0.32 -8.83
CA LEU A 101 7.48 -0.63 -8.23
C LEU A 101 8.03 -1.63 -9.26
N ALA A 102 7.17 -2.13 -10.16
CA ALA A 102 7.58 -3.04 -11.22
C ALA A 102 8.58 -2.36 -12.16
N ASP A 103 8.32 -1.12 -12.57
CA ASP A 103 9.22 -0.34 -13.40
C ASP A 103 10.57 -0.08 -12.71
N ALA A 104 10.54 0.22 -11.41
CA ALA A 104 11.75 0.40 -10.61
C ALA A 104 12.56 -0.91 -10.55
N LEU A 105 11.89 -2.04 -10.33
CA LEU A 105 12.52 -3.36 -10.27
C LEU A 105 13.13 -3.75 -11.63
N HIS A 106 12.40 -3.56 -12.73
CA HIS A 106 12.91 -3.84 -14.08
C HIS A 106 14.15 -3.00 -14.39
N ARG A 107 14.13 -1.69 -14.10
CA ARG A 107 15.31 -0.81 -14.27
C ARG A 107 16.48 -1.24 -13.41
N ALA A 108 16.21 -1.77 -12.22
CA ALA A 108 17.25 -2.27 -11.31
C ALA A 108 17.87 -3.59 -11.81
N TYR A 109 17.09 -4.47 -12.44
CA TYR A 109 17.52 -5.80 -12.87
C TYR A 109 17.17 -6.09 -14.35
N PRO A 110 17.63 -5.26 -15.31
CA PRO A 110 17.16 -5.31 -16.69
C PRO A 110 17.64 -6.55 -17.47
N THR A 111 18.68 -7.23 -16.97
CA THR A 111 19.22 -8.47 -17.54
C THR A 111 18.53 -9.73 -17.01
N GLU A 112 17.82 -9.63 -15.89
CA GLU A 112 17.18 -10.77 -15.20
C GLU A 112 15.66 -10.77 -15.37
N LEU A 113 15.05 -9.59 -15.50
CA LEU A 113 13.61 -9.43 -15.64
C LEU A 113 13.28 -8.58 -16.86
N ASP A 114 12.35 -9.07 -17.68
CA ASP A 114 11.58 -8.19 -18.56
C ASP A 114 10.48 -7.46 -17.76
N GLU A 115 9.81 -6.50 -18.41
CA GLU A 115 8.75 -5.69 -17.80
C GLU A 115 7.60 -6.55 -17.22
N VAL A 116 7.24 -7.62 -17.92
CA VAL A 116 6.15 -8.53 -17.51
C VAL A 116 6.55 -9.34 -16.29
N ALA A 117 7.78 -9.87 -16.27
CA ALA A 117 8.33 -10.61 -15.15
C ALA A 117 8.46 -9.73 -13.91
N ALA A 118 8.92 -8.48 -14.06
CA ALA A 118 8.99 -7.54 -12.94
C ALA A 118 7.59 -7.24 -12.36
N ALA A 119 6.60 -7.00 -13.21
CA ALA A 119 5.22 -6.81 -12.77
C ALA A 119 4.65 -8.05 -12.07
N ALA A 120 4.92 -9.25 -12.59
CA ALA A 120 4.47 -10.50 -12.01
C ALA A 120 5.07 -10.74 -10.62
N VAL A 121 6.36 -10.46 -10.43
CA VAL A 121 7.05 -10.60 -9.13
C VAL A 121 6.43 -9.65 -8.10
N ILE A 122 6.30 -8.37 -8.42
CA ILE A 122 5.69 -7.38 -7.51
C ILE A 122 4.23 -7.74 -7.17
N GLY A 123 3.45 -8.14 -8.17
CA GLY A 123 2.07 -8.58 -7.99
C GLY A 123 1.96 -9.82 -7.08
N ALA A 124 2.79 -10.83 -7.31
CA ALA A 124 2.81 -12.05 -6.52
C ALA A 124 3.14 -11.77 -5.05
N MET A 125 4.17 -10.95 -4.79
CA MET A 125 4.57 -10.59 -3.43
C MET A 125 3.51 -9.77 -2.71
N THR A 126 2.93 -8.78 -3.38
CA THR A 126 1.86 -7.94 -2.81
C THR A 126 0.63 -8.79 -2.47
N GLY A 127 0.25 -9.69 -3.37
CA GLY A 127 -0.87 -10.61 -3.18
C GLY A 127 -0.64 -11.58 -2.02
N ALA A 128 0.54 -12.21 -1.95
CA ALA A 128 0.89 -13.15 -0.89
C ALA A 128 0.85 -12.49 0.50
N VAL A 129 1.45 -11.31 0.64
CA VAL A 129 1.47 -10.56 1.90
C VAL A 129 0.06 -10.12 2.31
N SER A 130 -0.74 -9.62 1.36
CA SER A 130 -2.13 -9.21 1.63
C SER A 130 -3.00 -10.39 2.07
N ALA A 131 -2.87 -11.54 1.39
CA ALA A 131 -3.61 -12.75 1.73
C ALA A 131 -3.23 -13.29 3.12
N ALA A 132 -1.94 -13.28 3.46
CA ALA A 132 -1.47 -13.71 4.77
C ALA A 132 -1.98 -12.81 5.91
N ALA A 133 -1.97 -11.48 5.71
CA ALA A 133 -2.53 -10.54 6.67
C ALA A 133 -4.03 -10.81 6.90
N LEU A 134 -4.81 -10.97 5.82
CA LEU A 134 -6.24 -11.25 5.91
C LEU A 134 -6.53 -12.59 6.63
N ALA A 135 -5.80 -13.65 6.28
CA ALA A 135 -5.97 -14.96 6.90
C ALA A 135 -5.59 -14.94 8.41
N SER A 136 -4.53 -14.22 8.76
CA SER A 136 -4.09 -14.05 10.16
C SER A 136 -5.09 -13.24 10.99
N HIS A 137 -5.62 -12.14 10.43
CA HIS A 137 -6.70 -11.38 11.07
C HIS A 137 -7.98 -12.20 11.24
N ALA A 138 -8.38 -12.98 10.24
CA ALA A 138 -9.57 -13.84 10.32
C ALA A 138 -9.42 -14.93 11.40
N ARG A 139 -8.19 -15.38 11.67
CA ARG A 139 -7.86 -16.32 12.75
C ARG A 139 -7.82 -15.65 14.13
N GLY A 140 -7.79 -14.32 14.19
CA GLY A 140 -7.76 -13.56 15.44
C GLY A 140 -6.36 -13.44 16.05
N ASP A 141 -5.31 -13.50 15.23
CA ASP A 141 -3.95 -13.30 15.72
C ASP A 141 -3.73 -11.88 16.23
N ASP A 142 -2.77 -11.74 17.15
CA ASP A 142 -2.30 -10.45 17.62
C ASP A 142 -1.45 -9.71 16.56
N PRO A 143 -1.14 -8.42 16.75
CA PRO A 143 -0.36 -7.65 15.77
C PRO A 143 1.00 -8.26 15.40
N GLU A 144 1.69 -8.89 16.35
CA GLU A 144 2.97 -9.55 16.11
C GLU A 144 2.79 -10.81 15.25
N GLY A 145 1.75 -11.60 15.52
CA GLY A 145 1.37 -12.77 14.71
C GLY A 145 1.01 -12.39 13.27
N VAL A 146 0.28 -11.29 13.08
CA VAL A 146 -0.04 -10.75 11.74
C VAL A 146 1.24 -10.35 11.01
N ARG A 147 2.14 -9.62 11.68
CA ARG A 147 3.44 -9.24 11.11
C ARG A 147 4.26 -10.47 10.72
N ALA A 148 4.36 -11.47 11.59
CA ALA A 148 5.10 -12.70 11.33
C ALA A 148 4.50 -13.49 10.14
N ALA A 149 3.18 -13.51 10.00
CA ALA A 149 2.50 -14.14 8.86
C ALA A 149 2.83 -13.42 7.55
N MET A 150 2.85 -12.08 7.54
CA MET A 150 3.24 -11.27 6.37
C MET A 150 4.70 -11.48 5.96
N ILE A 151 5.63 -11.53 6.92
CA ILE A 151 7.05 -11.79 6.64
C ILE A 151 7.22 -13.19 6.03
N ARG A 152 6.60 -14.21 6.63
CA ARG A 152 6.61 -15.57 6.08
C ARG A 152 6.06 -15.64 4.66
N ALA A 153 5.02 -14.86 4.35
CA ALA A 153 4.45 -14.81 2.99
C ALA A 153 5.43 -14.21 1.97
N THR A 154 6.24 -13.23 2.39
CA THR A 154 7.35 -12.71 1.56
C THR A 154 8.31 -13.84 1.21
N GLU A 155 8.78 -14.61 2.19
CA GLU A 155 9.71 -15.73 1.97
C GLU A 155 9.14 -16.80 1.02
N ILE A 156 7.83 -17.07 1.10
CA ILE A 156 7.13 -18.01 0.21
C ILE A 156 7.07 -17.48 -1.22
N ALA A 157 6.87 -16.18 -1.40
CA ALA A 157 6.67 -15.53 -2.69
C ALA A 157 7.97 -15.12 -3.39
N LEU A 158 9.11 -15.13 -2.69
CA LEU A 158 10.39 -14.79 -3.28
C LEU A 158 10.73 -15.75 -4.44
N PRO A 159 11.19 -15.22 -5.59
CA PRO A 159 11.68 -16.05 -6.67
C PRO A 159 12.85 -16.89 -6.15
N ARG A 160 12.78 -18.21 -6.35
CA ARG A 160 13.94 -19.08 -6.09
C ARG A 160 14.95 -18.83 -7.20
N GLN A 161 16.15 -18.37 -6.83
CA GLN A 161 17.30 -18.27 -7.72
C GLN A 161 18.01 -19.62 -7.81
#